data_AF-A0A554J6Q7-F1
#
_entry.id   AF-A0A554J6Q7-F1
#
_cell.length_a   1.000
_cell.length_b   1.000
_cell.length_c   1.000
_cell.angle_alpha   90.00
_cell.angle_beta   90.00
_cell.angle_gamma   90.00
#
_symmetry.space_group_name_H-M   'P 1'
#
loop_
_entity.id
_entity.type
_entity.pdbx_description
1 polymer ?
#
loop_
_entity_poly.entity_id
_entity_poly.type
_entity_poly.pdbx_seq_one_letter_code
_entity_poly.pdbx_strand_id
1 'polypeptide(L)' 'MARVARPPVIAVMGHIDHGKSSLLDYIRKANIVAGEAGGITQHVAAYIATHNDRPVTFLDTPGHEA' A
#
# COMPACT_ATOMS: atom_id res chain seq x y z
N MET A 1 -32.47 -5.91 -1.82
CA MET A 1 -31.53 -4.77 -1.88
C MET A 1 -30.40 -5.12 -2.83
N ALA A 2 -30.14 -4.32 -3.85
CA ALA A 2 -29.00 -4.54 -4.74
C ALA A 2 -27.70 -4.37 -3.94
N ARG A 3 -26.84 -5.39 -3.95
CA ARG A 3 -25.56 -5.36 -3.23
C ARG A 3 -24.63 -4.38 -3.94
N VAL A 4 -24.43 -3.20 -3.35
CA VAL A 4 -23.43 -2.24 -3.84
C VAL A 4 -22.05 -2.91 -3.80
N ALA A 5 -21.34 -2.88 -4.92
CA ALA A 5 -20.01 -3.47 -5.02
C ALA A 5 -19.05 -2.70 -4.10
N ARG A 6 -18.52 -3.38 -3.08
CA ARG A 6 -17.53 -2.77 -2.19
C ARG A 6 -16.23 -2.49 -2.96
N PRO A 7 -15.53 -1.39 -2.65
CA PRO A 7 -14.16 -1.16 -3.09
C PRO A 7 -13.26 -2.35 -2.70
N PRO A 8 -12.33 -2.78 -3.58
CA PRO A 8 -11.37 -3.82 -3.22
C PRO A 8 -10.37 -3.30 -2.17
N VAL A 9 -9.92 -4.23 -1.31
CA VAL A 9 -8.81 -4.03 -0.37
C VAL A 9 -7.70 -4.98 -0.78
N ILE A 10 -6.50 -4.45 -1.01
CA ILE A 10 -5.34 -5.19 -1.52
C ILE A 10 -4.22 -5.08 -0.49
N ALA A 11 -3.67 -6.19 -0.04
CA ALA A 11 -2.47 -6.21 0.79
C ALA A 11 -1.25 -6.59 -0.05
N VAL A 12 -0.14 -5.88 0.13
CA VAL A 12 1.14 -6.20 -0.51
C VAL A 12 2.10 -6.71 0.56
N MET A 13 2.55 -7.96 0.41
CA MET A 13 3.40 -8.68 1.37
C MET A 13 4.67 -9.19 0.67
N GLY A 14 5.73 -9.44 1.44
CA GLY A 14 7.00 -9.97 0.95
C GLY A 14 8.21 -9.42 1.71
N HIS A 15 9.40 -9.96 1.43
CA HIS A 15 10.65 -9.59 2.11
C HIS A 15 11.02 -8.11 1.94
N ILE A 16 11.87 -7.59 2.82
CA ILE A 16 12.38 -6.21 2.76
C ILE A 16 13.12 -5.94 1.44
N ASP A 17 13.22 -4.67 1.05
CA ASP A 17 13.93 -4.20 -0.15
C ASP A 17 13.46 -4.75 -1.52
N HIS A 18 12.36 -5.48 -1.55
CA HIS A 18 11.77 -5.99 -2.81
C HIS A 18 10.82 -5.00 -3.49
N GLY A 19 10.90 -3.71 -3.16
CA GLY A 19 10.14 -2.65 -3.84
C GLY A 19 8.63 -2.63 -3.56
N LYS A 20 8.15 -3.32 -2.51
CA LYS A 20 6.72 -3.27 -2.09
C LYS A 20 6.27 -1.84 -1.86
N SER A 21 6.97 -1.13 -0.97
CA SER A 21 6.62 0.23 -0.59
C SER A 21 6.83 1.21 -1.75
N SER A 22 7.84 0.98 -2.60
CA SER A 22 8.08 1.76 -3.83
C SER A 22 6.95 1.62 -4.86
N LEU A 23 6.43 0.40 -5.04
CA LEU A 23 5.27 0.15 -5.90
C LEU A 23 4.05 0.92 -5.39
N LEU A 24 3.85 0.90 -4.08
CA LEU A 24 2.75 1.58 -3.42
C LEU A 24 2.88 3.10 -3.50
N ASP A 25 4.10 3.63 -3.37
CA ASP A 25 4.44 5.04 -3.60
C ASP A 25 4.13 5.47 -5.04
N TYR A 26 4.51 4.66 -6.02
CA TYR A 26 4.22 4.92 -7.43
C TYR A 26 2.71 4.96 -7.71
N ILE A 27 1.95 4.00 -7.18
CA ILE A 27 0.48 3.95 -7.34
C ILE A 27 -0.19 5.18 -6.73
N ARG A 28 0.28 5.65 -5.56
CA ARG A 28 -0.31 6.82 -4.87
C ARG A 28 0.26 8.17 -5.34
N LYS A 29 1.25 8.18 -6.23
CA LYS A 29 2.01 9.39 -6.64
C LYS A 29 2.57 10.15 -5.44
N ALA A 30 3.09 9.43 -4.44
CA ALA A 30 3.75 10.01 -3.27
C ALA A 30 5.16 9.43 -3.11
N ASN A 31 5.88 9.93 -2.11
CA ASN A 31 7.24 9.48 -1.79
C ASN A 31 7.40 9.36 -0.26
N ILE A 32 6.54 8.54 0.37
CA ILE A 32 6.54 8.40 1.83
C ILE A 32 7.70 7.51 2.30
N VAL A 33 8.11 6.55 1.47
CA VAL A 33 9.19 5.61 1.82
C VAL A 33 10.51 6.34 2.08
N ALA A 34 10.77 7.46 1.39
CA ALA A 34 11.95 8.29 1.62
C ALA A 34 12.00 8.93 3.03
N GLY A 35 10.87 9.02 3.73
CA GLY A 35 10.79 9.57 5.08
C GLY A 35 10.87 8.53 6.20
N GLU A 36 10.86 7.23 5.89
CA GLU A 36 10.89 6.15 6.88
C GLU A 36 12.30 5.67 7.21
N ALA A 37 12.48 5.19 8.44
CA ALA A 37 13.78 4.69 8.91
C ALA A 37 14.25 3.51 8.05
N GLY A 38 15.41 3.65 7.43
CA GLY A 38 15.98 2.64 6.52
C GLY A 38 15.40 2.66 5.11
N GLY A 39 14.52 3.60 4.77
CA GLY A 39 13.91 3.67 3.43
C GLY A 39 12.94 2.51 3.16
N ILE A 40 12.34 1.95 4.20
CA ILE A 40 11.42 0.80 4.15
C ILE A 40 10.29 0.98 5.16
N THR A 41 9.14 0.37 4.87
CA THR A 41 7.96 0.43 5.73
C THR A 41 8.21 -0.29 7.07
N GLN A 42 8.05 0.42 8.19
CA GLN A 42 8.19 -0.13 9.55
C GLN A 42 6.86 -0.47 10.22
N HIS A 43 5.76 0.16 9.78
CA HIS A 43 4.43 0.00 10.37
C HIS A 43 3.40 -0.40 9.32
N VAL A 44 2.35 -1.12 9.74
CA VAL A 44 1.22 -1.39 8.84
C VAL A 44 0.44 -0.09 8.60
N ALA A 45 0.20 0.24 7.33
CA ALA A 45 -0.54 1.43 6.93
C ALA A 45 -1.58 1.11 5.86
N ALA A 46 -2.64 1.92 5.81
CA ALA A 46 -3.68 1.82 4.80
C ALA A 46 -3.83 3.15 4.05
N TYR A 47 -4.02 3.09 2.74
CA TYR A 47 -4.27 4.29 1.92
C TYR A 47 -5.20 3.96 0.75
N ILE A 48 -5.86 5.00 0.25
CA ILE A 48 -6.83 4.90 -0.84
C ILE A 48 -6.21 5.53 -2.09
N ALA A 49 -6.28 4.82 -3.21
CA ALA A 49 -6.01 5.36 -4.54
C ALA A 49 -7.24 5.22 -5.42
N THR A 50 -7.38 6.10 -6.41
CA THR A 50 -8.48 6.04 -7.39
C THR A 50 -7.96 5.45 -8.69
N HIS A 51 -8.65 4.42 -9.19
CA HIS A 51 -8.38 3.83 -10.50
C HIS A 51 -9.70 3.68 -11.26
N ASN A 52 -9.81 4.29 -12.45
CA ASN A 52 -11.05 4.32 -13.25
C ASN A 52 -12.27 4.76 -12.44
N ASP A 53 -12.14 5.87 -11.70
CA ASP A 53 -13.18 6.44 -10.82
C ASP A 53 -13.69 5.51 -9.70
N ARG A 54 -13.00 4.38 -9.48
CA ARG A 54 -13.27 3.46 -8.38
C ARG A 54 -12.18 3.57 -7.32
N PRO A 55 -12.54 3.78 -6.04
CA PRO A 55 -11.56 3.76 -4.96
C PRO A 55 -11.04 2.33 -4.76
N VAL A 56 -9.75 2.22 -4.43
CA VAL A 56 -9.05 0.98 -4.09
C VAL A 56 -8.27 1.24 -2.83
N THR A 57 -8.44 0.39 -1.82
CA THR A 57 -7.65 0.46 -0.59
C THR A 57 -6.45 -0.46 -0.71
N PHE A 58 -5.28 0.03 -0.34
CA PHE A 58 -4.07 -0.76 -0.25
C PHE A 58 -3.56 -0.79 1.19
N LEU A 59 -3.04 -1.95 1.60
CA LEU A 59 -2.38 -2.19 2.87
C LEU A 59 -0.89 -2.39 2.61
N ASP A 60 -0.08 -1.49 3.16
CA ASP A 60 1.38 -1.62 3.21
C ASP A 60 1.78 -2.32 4.50
N THR A 61 2.68 -3.29 4.41
CA THR A 61 3.09 -4.13 5.54
C THR A 61 4.62 -4.24 5.61
N PRO A 62 5.21 -4.20 6.82
CA PRO A 62 6.65 -4.44 6.98
C PRO A 62 6.99 -5.88 6.54
N GLY A 63 8.15 -6.02 5.89
CA GLY A 63 8.64 -7.30 5.35
C GLY A 63 9.74 -7.98 6.17
N HIS A 64 10.09 -7.40 7.33
CA HIS A 64 11.12 -7.91 8.24
C HIS A 64 10.59 -9.12 9.02
N GLU A 65 11.47 -10.04 9.38
CA GLU A 65 11.15 -10.95 10.49
C GLU A 65 11.04 -10.10 11.77
N ALA A 66 9.93 -10.24 12.48
CA ALA A 66 9.64 -9.53 13.72
C ALA A 66 10.26 -10.24 14.92
#